data_AF-A0A358AZ82-F1
#
_entry.id   AF-A0A358AZ82-F1
#
_cell.length_a   1.000
_cell.length_b   1.000
_cell.length_c   1.000
_cell.angle_alpha   90.00
_cell.angle_beta   90.00
_cell.angle_gamma   90.00
#
_symmetry.space_group_name_H-M   'P 1'
#
loop_
_entity.id
_entity.type
_entity.pdbx_description
1 polymer ?
#
loop_
_entity_poly.entity_id
_entity_poly.type
_entity_poly.pdbx_seq_one_letter_code
_entity_poly.pdbx_strand_id
1 'polypeptide(L)'
;MAHQVLRHDMAGRNIRFTEIVPGRVETDFYLSAFGQDAEKLRDTLYARQRALHPQDVAQAILSALTMADRACLSRIELMPTDQAVGGHVFPERGTDGRDAL
;
A
#
# COMPACT_ATOMS: atom_id res chain seq x y z
N MET A 1 -12.21 5.49 -7.08
CA MET A 1 -13.47 6.08 -7.63
C MET A 1 -13.84 5.51 -9.00
N ALA A 2 -12.91 5.36 -9.95
CA ALA A 2 -13.19 4.78 -11.26
C ALA A 2 -13.72 3.32 -11.19
N HIS A 3 -13.30 2.54 -10.20
CA HIS A 3 -13.71 1.14 -10.08
C HIS A 3 -15.21 0.96 -9.77
N GLN A 4 -15.86 1.93 -9.12
CA GLN A 4 -17.28 1.87 -8.80
C GLN A 4 -18.15 1.97 -10.05
N VAL A 5 -17.75 2.83 -11.01
CA VAL A 5 -18.45 2.97 -12.31
C VAL A 5 -18.34 1.66 -13.09
N LEU A 6 -17.13 1.10 -13.20
CA LEU A 6 -16.91 -0.18 -13.87
C LEU A 6 -17.71 -1.33 -13.23
N ARG A 7 -17.80 -1.33 -11.89
CA ARG A 7 -18.61 -2.32 -11.16
C ARG A 7 -20.09 -2.20 -11.48
N HIS A 8 -20.59 -0.97 -11.61
CA HIS A 8 -21.97 -0.71 -12.00
C HIS A 8 -22.23 -1.21 -13.43
N ASP A 9 -21.36 -0.87 -14.38
CA ASP A 9 -21.50 -1.27 -15.79
C ASP A 9 -21.44 -2.79 -16.01
N MET A 10 -20.72 -3.50 -15.14
CA MET A 10 -20.51 -4.94 -15.21
C MET A 10 -21.34 -5.74 -14.20
N ALA A 11 -22.33 -5.10 -13.56
CA ALA A 11 -23.23 -5.76 -12.63
C ALA A 11 -23.89 -7.00 -13.27
N GLY A 12 -23.88 -8.13 -12.56
CA GLY A 12 -24.43 -9.40 -13.04
C GLY A 12 -23.51 -10.22 -13.97
N ARG A 13 -22.32 -9.73 -14.32
CA ARG A 13 -21.38 -10.45 -15.22
C ARG A 13 -20.36 -11.33 -14.50
N ASN A 14 -20.43 -11.41 -13.17
CA ASN A 14 -19.48 -12.13 -12.32
C ASN A 14 -18.00 -11.69 -12.53
N ILE A 15 -17.79 -10.39 -12.77
CA ILE A 15 -16.47 -9.76 -12.86
C ILE A 15 -16.19 -9.02 -11.55
N ARG A 16 -14.99 -9.20 -11.00
CA ARG A 16 -14.55 -8.58 -9.74
C ARG A 16 -13.67 -7.35 -10.01
N PHE A 17 -13.92 -6.27 -9.28
CA PHE A 17 -13.15 -5.02 -9.36
C PHE A 17 -12.57 -4.68 -7.99
N THR A 18 -11.24 -4.74 -7.88
CA THR A 18 -10.50 -4.42 -6.66
C THR A 18 -9.61 -3.22 -6.90
N GLU A 19 -9.80 -2.14 -6.14
CA GLU A 19 -8.90 -0.98 -6.11
C GLU A 19 -7.85 -1.19 -5.00
N ILE A 20 -6.56 -1.26 -5.35
CA ILE A 20 -5.46 -1.35 -4.39
C ILE A 20 -4.86 0.04 -4.17
N VAL A 21 -4.85 0.50 -2.93
CA VAL A 21 -4.41 1.84 -2.54
C VAL A 21 -3.36 1.74 -1.46
N PRO A 22 -2.09 1.55 -1.84
CA PRO A 22 -1.01 1.53 -0.87
C PRO A 22 -0.59 2.94 -0.45
N GLY A 23 -0.09 3.06 0.77
CA GLY A 23 0.65 4.21 1.26
C GLY A 23 2.07 4.25 0.69
N ARG A 24 3.04 4.65 1.52
CA ARG A 24 4.44 4.65 1.10
C ARG A 24 4.94 3.20 0.96
N VAL A 25 5.43 2.87 -0.23
CA VAL A 25 6.05 1.58 -0.55
C VAL A 25 7.47 1.81 -1.03
N GLU A 26 8.43 1.15 -0.41
CA GLU A 26 9.82 1.14 -0.85
C GLU A 26 9.98 0.24 -2.07
N THR A 27 10.19 0.86 -3.23
CA THR A 27 10.38 0.17 -4.51
C THR A 27 11.44 0.89 -5.34
N ASP A 28 11.90 0.26 -6.41
CA ASP A 28 12.83 0.88 -7.38
C ASP A 28 12.18 1.98 -8.23
N PHE A 29 10.87 2.22 -8.08
CA PHE A 29 10.13 3.25 -8.82
C PHE A 29 10.75 4.65 -8.64
N TYR A 30 11.09 5.02 -7.40
CA TYR A 30 11.69 6.33 -7.13
C TYR A 30 13.16 6.40 -7.58
N LEU A 31 13.87 5.27 -7.57
CA LEU A 31 15.25 5.19 -8.04
C LEU A 31 15.35 5.45 -9.55
N SER A 32 14.42 4.87 -10.32
CA SER A 32 14.31 5.10 -11.76
C SER A 32 13.81 6.49 -12.13
N ALA A 33 12.99 7.13 -11.28
CA ALA A 33 12.42 8.45 -11.54
C ALA A 33 13.39 9.63 -11.25
N PHE A 34 14.30 9.49 -10.29
CA PHE A 34 15.14 10.59 -9.79
C PHE A 34 16.65 10.31 -9.93
N GLY A 35 17.02 9.54 -10.95
CA GLY A 35 18.38 9.03 -11.18
C GLY A 35 19.48 10.05 -10.89
N GLN A 36 20.26 9.75 -9.83
CA GLN A 36 21.70 10.03 -9.66
C GLN A 36 22.18 9.78 -8.22
N ASP A 37 21.28 9.58 -7.24
CA ASP A 37 21.69 9.33 -5.84
C ASP A 37 20.70 8.42 -5.08
N ALA A 38 20.62 7.16 -5.50
CA ALA A 38 19.62 6.18 -5.06
C ALA A 38 19.59 5.97 -3.54
N GLU A 39 20.75 5.85 -2.90
CA GLU A 39 20.85 5.66 -1.45
C GLU A 39 20.36 6.89 -0.68
N LYS A 40 20.76 8.08 -1.11
CA LYS A 40 20.36 9.33 -0.47
C LYS A 40 18.86 9.58 -0.57
N LEU A 41 18.27 9.24 -1.72
CA LEU A 41 16.84 9.33 -1.93
C LEU A 41 16.09 8.32 -1.07
N ARG A 42 16.57 7.06 -1.01
CA ARG A 42 16.02 6.02 -0.15
C ARG A 42 16.05 6.45 1.31
N ASP A 43 17.18 6.94 1.79
CA ASP A 43 17.32 7.41 3.16
C ASP A 43 16.38 8.60 3.43
N THR A 44 16.28 9.56 2.51
CA THR A 44 15.38 10.72 2.66
C THR A 44 13.90 10.32 2.71
N LEU A 45 13.50 9.35 1.88
CA LEU A 45 12.10 8.94 1.77
C LEU A 45 11.68 7.92 2.83
N TYR A 46 12.59 7.07 3.30
CA TYR A 46 12.24 5.90 4.11
C TYR A 46 12.95 5.82 5.47
N ALA A 47 14.02 6.59 5.75
CA ALA A 47 14.77 6.41 7.00
C ALA A 47 13.97 6.72 8.28
N ARG A 48 12.95 7.58 8.18
CA ARG A 48 12.18 8.05 9.36
C ARG A 48 10.88 7.28 9.61
N GLN A 49 10.38 6.54 8.62
CA GLN A 49 9.10 5.83 8.70
C GLN A 49 9.24 4.51 7.97
N ARG A 50 8.87 3.42 8.65
CA ARG A 50 8.86 2.07 8.06
C ARG A 50 7.87 2.04 6.90
N ALA A 51 8.35 2.10 5.67
CA ALA A 51 7.50 1.95 4.50
C ALA A 51 7.04 0.49 4.36
N LEU A 52 6.01 0.28 3.54
CA LEU A 52 5.68 -1.05 3.05
C LEU A 52 6.74 -1.53 2.07
N HIS A 53 6.85 -2.83 1.91
CA HIS A 53 7.64 -3.47 0.87
C HIS A 53 6.74 -4.01 -0.26
N PRO A 54 7.29 -4.32 -1.45
CA PRO A 54 6.51 -4.88 -2.56
C PRO A 54 5.73 -6.14 -2.16
N GLN A 55 6.29 -6.95 -1.26
CA GLN A 55 5.68 -8.18 -0.76
C GLN A 55 4.38 -7.91 0.01
N ASP A 56 4.27 -6.79 0.73
CA ASP A 56 3.05 -6.45 1.47
C ASP A 56 1.89 -6.14 0.50
N VAL A 57 2.18 -5.40 -0.57
CA VAL A 57 1.21 -5.12 -1.64
C VAL A 57 0.84 -6.40 -2.39
N ALA A 58 1.82 -7.27 -2.67
CA ALA A 58 1.59 -8.56 -3.30
C ALA A 58 0.67 -9.45 -2.45
N GLN A 59 0.85 -9.44 -1.13
CA GLN A 59 -0.01 -10.18 -0.20
C GLN A 59 -1.44 -9.66 -0.21
N ALA A 60 -1.64 -8.33 -0.27
CA ALA A 60 -2.97 -7.74 -0.42
C ALA A 60 -3.66 -8.14 -1.73
N ILE A 61 -2.92 -8.17 -2.84
CA ILE A 61 -3.42 -8.65 -4.13
C ILE A 61 -3.80 -10.13 -4.04
N LEU A 62 -2.92 -10.96 -3.47
CA LEU A 62 -3.19 -12.39 -3.29
C LEU A 62 -4.46 -12.62 -2.47
N SER A 63 -4.66 -11.87 -1.37
CA SER A 63 -5.88 -11.92 -0.57
C SER A 63 -7.14 -11.56 -1.37
N ALA A 64 -7.06 -10.62 -2.31
CA ALA A 64 -8.19 -10.31 -3.19
C ALA A 64 -8.47 -11.44 -4.19
N LEU A 65 -7.42 -12.09 -4.71
CA LEU A 65 -7.54 -13.17 -5.68
C LEU A 65 -8.08 -14.46 -5.07
N THR A 66 -7.70 -14.78 -3.83
CA THR A 66 -8.06 -16.03 -3.14
C THR A 66 -9.48 -16.04 -2.54
N MET A 67 -10.18 -14.90 -2.54
CA MET A 67 -11.58 -14.85 -2.17
C MET A 67 -12.43 -15.74 -3.08
N ALA A 68 -13.53 -16.28 -2.54
CA ALA A 68 -14.53 -16.97 -3.34
C ALA A 68 -14.99 -16.12 -4.54
N ASP A 69 -15.40 -16.75 -5.63
CA ASP A 69 -15.84 -16.10 -6.87
C ASP A 69 -16.93 -15.03 -6.65
N ARG A 70 -17.89 -15.33 -5.75
CA ARG A 70 -18.97 -14.44 -5.33
C ARG A 70 -18.54 -13.26 -4.44
N ALA A 71 -17.29 -13.24 -3.98
CA ALA A 71 -16.76 -12.24 -3.07
C ALA A 71 -15.70 -11.38 -3.75
N CYS A 72 -15.82 -10.06 -3.57
CA CYS A 72 -14.91 -9.07 -4.13
C CYS A 72 -14.54 -8.05 -3.05
N LEU A 73 -13.24 -7.99 -2.71
CA LEU A 73 -12.68 -6.91 -1.92
C LEU A 73 -12.69 -5.64 -2.77
N SER A 74 -13.66 -4.75 -2.56
CA SER A 74 -13.87 -3.63 -3.48
C SER A 74 -12.72 -2.62 -3.49
N ARG A 75 -12.12 -2.38 -2.32
CA ARG A 75 -11.02 -1.44 -2.13
C ARG A 75 -10.17 -1.94 -0.97
N ILE A 76 -8.86 -1.95 -1.15
CA ILE A 76 -7.90 -2.30 -0.11
C ILE A 76 -6.98 -1.11 0.07
N GLU A 77 -7.13 -0.43 1.20
CA GLU A 77 -6.24 0.64 1.62
C GLU A 77 -5.21 0.06 2.58
N LEU A 78 -3.95 0.07 2.17
CA LEU A 78 -2.84 -0.55 2.91
C LEU A 78 -1.82 0.54 3.24
N MET A 79 -1.70 0.87 4.52
CA MET A 79 -0.86 1.98 4.98
C MET A 79 0.20 1.47 5.94
N PRO A 80 1.43 2.01 5.90
CA PRO A 80 2.33 1.90 7.04
C PRO A 80 1.64 2.34 8.33
N THR A 81 1.85 1.61 9.41
CA THR A 81 1.27 1.94 10.73
C THR A 81 1.78 3.27 11.27
N ASP A 82 2.97 3.68 10.86
CA ASP A 82 3.61 4.94 11.24
C ASP A 82 3.33 6.08 10.23
N GLN A 83 2.40 5.87 9.29
CA GLN A 83 1.96 6.87 8.31
C GLN A 83 0.51 7.30 8.58
N ALA A 84 0.30 8.61 8.69
CA ALA A 84 -1.04 9.20 8.72
C ALA A 84 -1.34 9.98 7.43
N VAL A 85 -2.64 10.16 7.19
CA VAL A 85 -3.16 11.02 6.11
C VAL A 85 -2.60 12.44 6.29
N GLY A 86 -2.30 13.12 5.19
CA GLY A 86 -1.79 14.50 5.21
C GLY A 86 -0.27 14.62 5.40
N GLY A 87 0.47 13.50 5.41
CA GLY A 87 1.93 13.53 5.47
C GLY A 87 2.50 13.87 6.84
N HIS A 88 1.70 13.71 7.90
CA HIS A 88 2.19 13.85 9.27
C HIS A 88 3.32 12.86 9.54
N VAL A 89 4.44 13.39 10.05
CA VAL A 89 5.58 12.60 10.51
C VAL A 89 5.44 12.42 12.01
N PHE A 90 5.36 11.18 12.45
CA PHE A 90 5.38 10.85 13.87
C PHE A 90 6.82 10.79 14.37
N PRO A 91 7.06 11.05 15.67
CA PRO A 91 8.35 10.75 16.28
C PRO A 91 8.73 9.29 16.05
N GLU A 92 10.02 8.99 15.94
CA GLU A 92 10.50 7.61 15.94
C GLU A 92 9.90 6.89 17.16
N ARG A 93 9.37 5.69 16.95
CA ARG A 93 8.90 4.84 18.05
C ARG A 93 10.06 4.69 19.03
N GLY A 94 9.88 5.18 20.25
CA GLY A 94 10.79 4.83 21.34
C GLY A 94 10.79 3.33 21.54
N THR A 95 11.85 2.79 22.14
CA THR A 95 11.96 1.38 22.53
C THR A 95 11.03 1.01 23.70
N ASP A 96 9.91 1.71 23.87
CA ASP A 96 8.95 1.53 24.95
C ASP A 96 8.03 0.33 24.68
N GLY A 97 8.63 -0.87 24.68
CA GLY A 97 8.05 -2.15 25.14
C GLY A 97 6.79 -2.69 24.45
N ARG A 98 6.26 -2.02 23.43
CA ARG A 98 5.03 -2.39 22.69
C ARG A 98 5.31 -3.06 21.34
N ASP A 99 6.54 -3.53 21.14
CA ASP A 99 6.97 -4.23 19.91
C ASP A 99 6.88 -5.77 20.03
N ALA A 100 6.24 -6.30 21.07
CA ALA A 100 6.15 -7.74 21.36
C ALA A 100 4.73 -8.34 21.24
N LEU A 101 3.84 -7.75 20.43
CA LEU A 101 2.51 -8.30 20.16
C LEU A 101 2.29 -8.50 18.67
#